data_AF-A0A5C9ETK1-F1
#
_entry.id   AF-A0A5C9ETK1-F1
#
_cell.length_a   1.000
_cell.length_b   1.000
_cell.length_c   1.000
_cell.angle_alpha   90.00
_cell.angle_beta   90.00
_cell.angle_gamma   90.00
#
_symmetry.space_group_name_H-M   'P 1'
#
loop_
_entity.id
_entity.type
_entity.pdbx_description
1 polymer ?
#
loop_
_entity_poly.entity_id
_entity_poly.type
_entity_poly.pdbx_seq_one_letter_code
_entity_poly.pdbx_strand_id
1 'polypeptide(L)'
;MNVEKALYSSKEFCPECNGNIISTSFERVCEKCGLVISEIFENTSYSFGNDNNGNSSKQYVALGNRTDFVGGLGTYIDYENSTYLRDKKGNLLSPNEQKLYRRLKRNYSKFLRIKNHETEYRIFKILKKVSLFLNLNKNVRNNAAFYYKKIKKRDINIINNISLIAFCIFIAAREENFNSPVTINEITNAFQKFGHRVNPRLILRDGLKYKRILDINSKPHKSETYLIRLINQIINHRELPQRLISKASPWTKHDFQIHLMNKCKEILGNLTMWERGGRNPFILTGAVIYLADKLLADENETKSILTQKLVSEATGIAEYSIRDHYVNLLKPLFKKR
;
A
#
# COMPACT_ATOMS: atom_id res chain seq x y z
N MET A 1 -33.62 11.44 -23.22
CA MET A 1 -33.60 10.15 -23.92
C MET A 1 -33.72 9.07 -22.87
N ASN A 2 -34.93 8.53 -22.74
CA ASN A 2 -35.27 7.50 -21.76
C ASN A 2 -34.53 6.22 -22.15
N VAL A 3 -33.54 5.83 -21.34
CA VAL A 3 -32.95 4.50 -21.43
C VAL A 3 -33.96 3.56 -20.82
N GLU A 4 -34.73 2.89 -21.66
CA GLU A 4 -35.60 1.79 -21.27
C GLU A 4 -34.76 0.77 -20.50
N LYS A 5 -35.00 0.68 -19.19
CA LYS A 5 -34.55 -0.44 -18.39
C LYS A 5 -35.30 -1.65 -18.93
N ALA A 6 -34.63 -2.48 -19.72
CA ALA A 6 -35.04 -3.86 -19.89
C ALA A 6 -35.01 -4.52 -18.50
N LEU A 7 -36.15 -4.49 -17.81
CA LEU A 7 -36.41 -5.29 -16.62
C LEU A 7 -36.41 -6.75 -17.07
N TYR A 8 -35.25 -7.39 -17.08
CA TYR A 8 -35.21 -8.84 -17.00
C TYR A 8 -35.93 -9.23 -15.71
N SER A 9 -37.15 -9.76 -15.86
CA SER A 9 -37.89 -10.40 -14.78
C SER A 9 -37.04 -11.55 -14.26
N SER A 10 -36.25 -11.31 -13.22
CA SER A 10 -35.46 -12.31 -12.52
C SER A 10 -36.40 -13.18 -11.69
N LYS A 11 -37.14 -14.08 -12.34
CA LYS A 11 -37.88 -15.12 -11.63
C LYS A 11 -36.85 -15.99 -10.91
N GLU A 12 -36.92 -16.03 -9.58
CA GLU A 12 -36.03 -16.86 -8.75
C GLU A 12 -36.46 -18.33 -8.74
N PHE A 13 -37.72 -18.61 -9.11
CA PHE A 13 -38.33 -19.95 -9.08
C PHE A 13 -38.91 -20.34 -10.44
N CYS A 14 -38.88 -21.64 -10.72
CA CYS A 14 -39.45 -22.20 -11.94
C CYS A 14 -40.98 -22.01 -11.98
N PRO A 15 -41.55 -21.49 -13.08
CA PRO A 15 -42.99 -21.26 -13.20
C PRO A 15 -43.83 -22.55 -13.17
N GLU A 16 -43.25 -23.68 -13.60
CA GLU A 16 -43.98 -24.95 -13.74
C GLU A 16 -43.96 -25.81 -12.46
N CYS A 17 -42.83 -25.86 -11.75
CA CYS A 17 -42.65 -26.80 -10.63
C CYS A 17 -42.14 -26.14 -9.34
N ASN A 18 -42.05 -24.81 -9.31
CA ASN A 18 -41.47 -24.02 -8.21
C ASN A 18 -40.07 -24.49 -7.79
N GLY A 19 -39.35 -25.21 -8.66
CA GLY A 19 -38.00 -25.69 -8.42
C GLY A 19 -36.96 -24.57 -8.50
N ASN A 20 -35.79 -24.81 -7.90
CA ASN A 20 -34.65 -23.91 -7.99
C ASN A 20 -34.12 -23.84 -9.41
N ILE A 21 -33.67 -22.64 -9.79
CA ILE A 21 -33.10 -22.35 -11.11
C ILE A 21 -31.59 -22.33 -10.99
N ILE A 22 -30.92 -23.20 -11.74
CA ILE A 22 -29.47 -23.24 -11.86
C ILE A 22 -29.06 -22.48 -13.11
N SER A 23 -27.98 -21.69 -13.02
CA SER A 23 -27.35 -21.06 -14.18
C SER A 23 -26.27 -21.98 -14.74
N THR A 24 -26.50 -22.54 -15.93
CA THR A 24 -25.48 -23.18 -16.77
C THR A 24 -24.76 -22.11 -17.60
N SER A 25 -23.62 -22.44 -18.22
CA SER A 25 -22.77 -21.50 -18.96
C SER A 25 -23.49 -20.60 -19.99
N PHE A 26 -24.62 -21.04 -20.53
CA PHE A 26 -25.38 -20.32 -21.56
C PHE A 26 -26.88 -20.22 -21.28
N GLU A 27 -27.39 -20.83 -20.21
CA GLU A 27 -28.84 -21.00 -19.99
C GLU A 27 -29.20 -21.05 -18.51
N ARG A 28 -30.40 -20.60 -18.15
CA ARG A 28 -30.99 -20.82 -16.82
C ARG A 28 -31.97 -21.97 -16.89
N VAL A 29 -31.66 -23.05 -16.17
CA VAL A 29 -32.42 -24.32 -16.24
C VAL A 29 -32.95 -24.66 -14.85
N CYS A 30 -34.19 -25.16 -14.77
CA CYS A 30 -34.72 -25.68 -13.51
C CYS A 30 -34.10 -27.06 -13.18
N GLU A 31 -33.61 -27.22 -11.95
CA GLU A 31 -33.02 -28.48 -11.48
C GLU A 31 -34.02 -29.66 -11.47
N LYS A 32 -35.29 -29.38 -11.16
CA LYS A 32 -36.31 -30.43 -10.97
C LYS A 32 -36.99 -30.89 -12.26
N CYS A 33 -37.30 -29.97 -13.17
CA CYS A 33 -38.08 -30.28 -14.37
C CYS A 33 -37.31 -30.09 -15.68
N GLY A 34 -36.08 -29.55 -15.63
CA GLY A 34 -35.28 -29.30 -16.82
C GLY A 34 -35.75 -28.14 -17.70
N LEU A 35 -36.76 -27.36 -17.26
CA LEU A 35 -37.28 -26.22 -18.01
C LEU A 35 -36.20 -25.15 -18.18
N VAL A 36 -35.91 -24.79 -19.43
CA VAL A 36 -35.05 -23.65 -19.78
C VAL A 36 -35.90 -22.38 -19.70
N ILE A 37 -35.53 -21.49 -18.77
CA ILE A 37 -36.31 -20.27 -18.47
C ILE A 37 -35.81 -19.07 -19.28
N SER A 38 -34.50 -19.03 -19.54
CA SER A 38 -33.87 -17.98 -20.33
C SER A 38 -32.54 -18.43 -20.91
N GLU A 39 -32.29 -18.09 -22.17
CA GLU A 39 -30.96 -18.12 -22.77
C GLU A 39 -30.14 -16.95 -22.20
N ILE A 40 -28.98 -17.25 -21.61
CA ILE A 40 -27.99 -16.27 -21.17
C ILE A 40 -27.02 -16.03 -22.33
N PHE A 41 -27.35 -15.09 -23.21
CA PHE A 41 -26.35 -14.54 -24.14
C PHE A 41 -25.62 -13.36 -23.48
N GLU A 42 -24.33 -13.55 -23.15
CA GLU A 42 -23.21 -13.01 -23.93
C GLU A 42 -21.88 -13.05 -23.13
N ASN A 43 -20.84 -13.57 -23.79
CA ASN A 43 -19.50 -13.04 -23.54
C ASN A 43 -19.50 -11.58 -24.00
N THR A 44 -19.06 -10.65 -23.15
CA THR A 44 -18.99 -9.23 -23.53
C THR A 44 -18.26 -9.07 -24.86
N SER A 45 -18.90 -8.37 -25.81
CA SER A 45 -18.34 -8.04 -27.13
C SER A 45 -17.07 -7.18 -27.04
N TYR A 46 -16.87 -6.56 -25.88
CA TYR A 46 -15.69 -5.79 -25.54
C TYR A 46 -14.86 -6.45 -24.43
N SER A 47 -13.57 -6.16 -24.43
CA SER A 47 -12.62 -6.57 -23.39
C SER A 47 -12.14 -5.37 -22.58
N PHE A 48 -11.96 -5.58 -21.28
CA PHE A 48 -11.32 -4.63 -20.38
C PHE A 48 -9.87 -5.04 -20.15
N GLY A 49 -8.94 -4.09 -20.21
CA GLY A 49 -7.50 -4.36 -20.03
C GLY A 49 -6.76 -4.78 -21.30
N ASN A 50 -5.48 -4.44 -21.35
CA ASN A 50 -4.63 -4.71 -22.50
C ASN A 50 -4.17 -6.17 -22.40
N ASP A 51 -5.10 -7.11 -22.55
CA ASP A 51 -4.73 -8.51 -22.72
C ASP A 51 -4.06 -8.60 -24.08
N ASN A 52 -2.73 -8.60 -24.06
CA ASN A 52 -1.87 -8.82 -25.21
C ASN A 52 -1.97 -10.26 -25.75
N ASN A 53 -3.13 -10.89 -25.62
CA ASN A 53 -3.42 -12.11 -26.35
C ASN A 53 -3.78 -11.68 -27.75
N GLY A 54 -2.76 -11.66 -28.61
CA GLY A 54 -2.87 -11.32 -30.02
C GLY A 54 -4.07 -12.05 -30.65
N ASN A 55 -4.83 -11.32 -31.46
CA ASN A 55 -5.96 -11.80 -32.25
C ASN A 55 -7.25 -12.13 -31.47
N SER A 56 -7.71 -11.21 -30.62
CA SER A 56 -9.15 -11.18 -30.28
C SER A 56 -9.83 -10.12 -31.15
N SER A 57 -10.90 -10.48 -31.87
CA SER A 57 -11.78 -9.56 -32.60
C SER A 57 -12.63 -8.66 -31.68
N LYS A 58 -12.45 -8.76 -30.36
CA LYS A 58 -13.21 -8.00 -29.37
C LYS A 58 -12.77 -6.55 -29.35
N GLN A 59 -13.74 -5.65 -29.23
CA GLN A 59 -13.48 -4.22 -29.15
C GLN A 59 -12.85 -3.87 -27.78
N TYR A 60 -11.71 -3.21 -27.78
CA TYR A 60 -11.11 -2.75 -26.52
C TYR A 60 -11.83 -1.50 -26.00
N VAL A 61 -12.24 -1.53 -24.73
CA VAL A 61 -12.85 -0.38 -24.07
C VAL A 61 -12.03 0.01 -22.83
N ALA A 62 -11.62 1.28 -22.79
CA ALA A 62 -10.99 1.82 -21.61
C ALA A 62 -12.05 2.02 -20.50
N LEU A 63 -11.72 1.59 -19.27
CA LEU A 63 -12.56 1.76 -18.07
C LEU A 63 -12.90 3.24 -17.74
N GLY A 64 -12.27 4.21 -18.40
CA GLY A 64 -12.48 5.64 -18.19
C GLY A 64 -11.98 6.10 -16.82
N ASN A 65 -12.86 6.07 -15.83
CA ASN A 65 -12.57 6.52 -14.46
C ASN A 65 -11.91 5.42 -13.64
N ARG A 66 -10.64 5.62 -13.29
CA ARG A 66 -9.90 4.76 -12.34
C ARG A 66 -9.79 5.43 -10.98
N THR A 67 -9.54 4.66 -9.94
CA THR A 67 -9.41 5.19 -8.57
C THR A 67 -8.19 6.08 -8.42
N ASP A 68 -7.05 5.68 -8.98
CA ASP A 68 -5.73 6.31 -8.86
C ASP A 68 -5.40 7.36 -9.94
N PHE A 69 -6.37 7.69 -10.78
CA PHE A 69 -6.19 8.57 -11.93
C PHE A 69 -7.37 9.54 -12.11
N VAL A 70 -7.06 10.73 -12.61
CA VAL A 70 -8.06 11.65 -13.16
C VAL A 70 -8.13 11.37 -14.66
N GLY A 71 -9.06 10.50 -15.05
CA GLY A 71 -9.34 10.21 -16.45
C GLY A 71 -10.38 11.18 -17.00
N GLY A 72 -10.14 11.67 -18.21
CA GLY A 72 -11.18 12.31 -19.01
C GLY A 72 -11.85 11.30 -19.92
N LEU A 73 -13.09 11.58 -20.30
CA LEU A 73 -13.69 10.95 -21.48
C LEU A 73 -12.97 11.51 -22.71
N GLY A 74 -12.44 10.63 -23.56
CA GLY A 74 -11.74 11.02 -24.77
C GLY A 74 -10.61 10.05 -25.15
N THR A 75 -10.07 10.26 -26.34
CA THR A 75 -8.88 9.54 -26.84
C THR A 75 -7.61 10.33 -26.50
N TYR A 76 -6.48 9.63 -26.38
CA TYR A 76 -5.18 10.27 -26.23
C TYR A 76 -4.47 10.30 -27.59
N ILE A 77 -3.72 11.38 -27.85
CA ILE A 77 -2.78 11.41 -28.97
C ILE A 77 -1.61 10.50 -28.57
N ASP A 78 -1.57 9.30 -29.16
CA ASP A 78 -0.63 8.22 -28.85
C ASP A 78 -0.73 7.70 -27.40
N TYR A 79 0.09 6.72 -27.03
CA TYR A 79 0.15 6.16 -25.68
C TYR A 79 0.50 7.22 -24.62
N GLU A 80 -0.07 7.11 -23.42
CA GLU A 80 0.08 8.12 -22.36
C GLU A 80 1.54 8.38 -21.97
N ASN A 81 2.35 7.30 -21.90
CA ASN A 81 3.75 7.36 -21.44
C ASN A 81 4.79 7.34 -22.59
N SER A 82 4.38 7.52 -23.86
CA SER A 82 5.33 7.55 -24.96
C SER A 82 6.12 8.87 -25.01
N THR A 83 7.45 8.76 -25.05
CA THR A 83 8.39 9.88 -25.23
C THR A 83 8.60 10.21 -26.70
N TYR A 84 8.63 9.17 -27.53
CA TYR A 84 8.77 9.24 -28.98
C TYR A 84 7.51 8.69 -29.65
N LEU A 85 7.02 9.44 -30.62
CA LEU A 85 5.84 9.09 -31.40
C LEU A 85 6.27 8.23 -32.58
N ARG A 86 5.51 7.16 -32.81
CA ARG A 86 5.73 6.21 -33.90
C ARG A 86 4.51 6.16 -34.80
N ASP A 87 4.74 5.87 -36.07
CA ASP A 87 3.68 5.61 -37.05
C ASP A 87 3.05 4.23 -36.83
N LYS A 88 1.94 3.91 -37.52
CA LYS A 88 1.24 2.61 -37.47
C LYS A 88 2.19 1.42 -37.67
N LYS A 89 3.23 1.59 -38.50
CA LYS A 89 4.25 0.57 -38.79
C LYS A 89 5.32 0.44 -37.70
N GLY A 90 5.29 1.27 -36.65
CA GLY A 90 6.28 1.28 -35.57
C GLY A 90 7.53 2.15 -35.81
N ASN A 91 7.62 2.78 -36.99
CA ASN A 91 8.73 3.66 -37.36
C ASN A 91 8.64 5.01 -36.61
N LEU A 92 9.78 5.60 -36.27
CA LEU A 92 9.83 6.92 -35.66
C LEU A 92 9.38 7.99 -36.66
N LEU A 93 8.58 8.94 -36.19
CA LEU A 93 8.19 10.12 -36.98
C LEU A 93 9.39 11.03 -37.25
N SER A 94 9.32 11.82 -38.32
CA SER A 94 10.34 12.82 -38.64
C SER A 94 10.51 13.85 -37.51
N PRO A 95 11.67 14.50 -37.35
CA PRO A 95 11.90 15.46 -36.26
C PRO A 95 10.87 16.59 -36.21
N ASN A 96 10.43 17.08 -37.38
CA ASN A 96 9.43 18.15 -37.50
C ASN A 96 8.05 17.69 -37.02
N GLU A 97 7.60 16.52 -37.48
CA GLU A 97 6.34 15.93 -37.06
C GLU A 97 6.35 15.59 -35.57
N GLN A 98 7.46 15.04 -35.08
CA GLN A 98 7.62 14.71 -33.68
C GLN A 98 7.49 15.96 -32.79
N LYS A 99 8.04 17.10 -33.21
CA LYS A 99 7.86 18.40 -32.54
C LYS A 99 6.40 18.87 -32.58
N LEU A 100 5.74 18.77 -33.74
CA LEU A 100 4.34 19.16 -33.94
C LEU A 100 3.41 18.35 -33.03
N TYR A 101 3.47 17.02 -33.09
CA TYR A 101 2.59 16.14 -32.33
C TYR A 101 2.88 16.18 -30.82
N ARG A 102 4.13 16.39 -30.40
CA ARG A 102 4.45 16.68 -28.98
C ARG A 102 3.76 17.96 -28.50
N ARG A 103 3.76 19.02 -29.32
CA ARG A 103 3.05 20.28 -29.01
C ARG A 103 1.54 20.03 -28.91
N LEU A 104 0.96 19.30 -29.86
CA LEU A 104 -0.47 18.94 -29.85
C LEU A 104 -0.83 18.09 -28.62
N LYS A 105 -0.07 17.04 -28.30
CA LYS A 105 -0.24 16.20 -27.11
C LYS A 105 -0.17 17.01 -25.82
N ARG A 106 0.75 17.97 -25.74
CA ARG A 106 0.87 18.90 -24.60
C ARG A 106 -0.35 19.83 -24.49
N ASN A 107 -0.83 20.37 -25.61
CA ASN A 107 -2.00 21.24 -25.63
C ASN A 107 -3.28 20.47 -25.28
N TYR A 108 -3.45 19.28 -25.82
CA TYR A 108 -4.60 18.41 -25.55
C TYR A 108 -4.68 18.03 -24.06
N SER A 109 -3.57 17.55 -23.48
CA SER A 109 -3.51 17.20 -22.05
C SER A 109 -3.67 18.39 -21.10
N LYS A 110 -3.54 19.63 -21.59
CA LYS A 110 -3.68 20.84 -20.76
C LYS A 110 -5.10 21.02 -20.24
N PHE A 111 -6.12 20.72 -21.03
CA PHE A 111 -7.52 20.90 -20.64
C PHE A 111 -7.92 19.99 -19.47
N LEU A 112 -7.49 18.72 -19.51
CA LEU A 112 -7.70 17.77 -18.42
C LEU A 112 -7.04 18.23 -17.12
N ARG A 113 -5.90 18.92 -17.21
CA ARG A 113 -5.15 19.43 -16.05
C ARG A 113 -5.75 20.70 -15.44
N ILE A 114 -6.44 21.52 -16.21
CA ILE A 114 -6.89 22.86 -15.78
C ILE A 114 -8.35 22.85 -15.32
N LYS A 115 -9.23 22.08 -15.96
CA LYS A 115 -10.68 22.17 -15.72
C LYS A 115 -11.11 21.34 -14.51
N ASN A 116 -11.59 21.97 -13.43
CA ASN A 116 -12.24 21.42 -12.20
C ASN A 116 -11.52 20.29 -11.42
N HIS A 117 -10.52 19.65 -12.00
CA HIS A 117 -9.80 18.49 -11.46
C HIS A 117 -8.30 18.77 -11.27
N GLU A 118 -7.86 20.02 -11.39
CA GLU A 118 -6.45 20.39 -11.27
C GLU A 118 -5.85 19.93 -9.93
N THR A 119 -6.56 20.19 -8.83
CA THR A 119 -6.14 19.81 -7.49
C THR A 119 -5.96 18.30 -7.37
N GLU A 120 -6.94 17.54 -7.84
CA GLU A 120 -6.94 16.07 -7.79
C GLU A 120 -5.84 15.47 -8.67
N TYR A 121 -5.64 16.02 -9.87
CA TYR A 121 -4.55 15.62 -10.77
C TYR A 121 -3.18 15.84 -10.10
N ARG A 122 -2.96 17.01 -9.49
CA ARG A 122 -1.73 17.32 -8.76
C ARG A 122 -1.54 16.34 -7.59
N ILE A 123 -2.60 16.04 -6.84
CA ILE A 123 -2.55 15.11 -5.70
C ILE A 123 -2.23 13.69 -6.13
N PHE A 124 -2.87 13.14 -7.17
CA PHE A 124 -2.54 11.78 -7.63
C PHE A 124 -1.15 11.68 -8.25
N LYS A 125 -0.64 12.76 -8.85
CA LYS A 125 0.77 12.82 -9.27
C LYS A 125 1.71 12.76 -8.07
N ILE A 126 1.39 13.45 -6.96
CA ILE A 126 2.15 13.38 -5.70
C ILE A 126 2.04 11.99 -5.09
N LEU A 127 0.83 11.42 -5.01
CA LEU A 127 0.60 10.04 -4.55
C LEU A 127 1.48 9.07 -5.34
N LYS A 128 1.48 9.12 -6.67
CA LYS A 128 2.31 8.25 -7.51
C LYS A 128 3.81 8.38 -7.18
N LYS A 129 4.32 9.61 -7.01
CA LYS A 129 5.73 9.84 -6.64
C LYS A 129 6.07 9.29 -5.25
N VAL A 130 5.24 9.58 -4.26
CA VAL A 130 5.42 9.14 -2.87
C VAL A 130 5.29 7.63 -2.76
N SER A 131 4.31 7.02 -3.43
CA SER A 131 4.14 5.56 -3.47
C SER A 131 5.35 4.85 -4.08
N LEU A 132 5.92 5.40 -5.16
CA LEU A 132 7.15 4.85 -5.75
C LEU A 132 8.34 5.01 -4.80
N PHE A 133 8.49 6.17 -4.15
CA PHE A 133 9.58 6.41 -3.20
C PHE A 133 9.53 5.49 -1.97
N LEU A 134 8.32 5.20 -1.47
CA LEU A 134 8.09 4.32 -0.34
C LEU A 134 7.93 2.84 -0.75
N ASN A 135 8.07 2.51 -2.05
CA ASN A 135 7.83 1.18 -2.60
C ASN A 135 6.47 0.56 -2.17
N LEU A 136 5.42 1.38 -2.17
CA LEU A 136 4.07 0.93 -1.80
C LEU A 136 3.46 0.05 -2.89
N ASN A 137 2.76 -1.00 -2.46
CA ASN A 137 1.99 -1.87 -3.36
C ASN A 137 0.86 -1.07 -4.07
N LYS A 138 0.47 -1.54 -5.25
CA LYS A 138 -0.62 -0.97 -6.06
C LYS A 138 -1.93 -0.92 -5.27
N ASN A 139 -2.21 -1.91 -4.42
CA ASN A 139 -3.42 -1.94 -3.59
C ASN A 139 -3.45 -0.77 -2.60
N VAL A 140 -2.37 -0.54 -1.86
CA VAL A 140 -2.25 0.60 -0.93
C VAL A 140 -2.48 1.93 -1.67
N ARG A 141 -1.88 2.08 -2.85
CA ARG A 141 -2.05 3.28 -3.68
C ARG A 141 -3.50 3.47 -4.15
N ASN A 142 -4.15 2.39 -4.59
CA ASN A 142 -5.54 2.43 -5.04
C ASN A 142 -6.49 2.74 -3.88
N ASN A 143 -6.29 2.14 -2.71
CA ASN A 143 -7.07 2.39 -1.50
C ASN A 143 -6.89 3.84 -1.02
N ALA A 144 -5.65 4.35 -1.01
CA ALA A 144 -5.38 5.74 -0.68
C ALA A 144 -6.10 6.71 -1.63
N ALA A 145 -6.12 6.41 -2.93
CA ALA A 145 -6.83 7.22 -3.91
C ALA A 145 -8.36 7.13 -3.75
N PHE A 146 -8.88 5.94 -3.44
CA PHE A 146 -10.29 5.73 -3.11
C PHE A 146 -10.70 6.55 -1.87
N TYR A 147 -9.93 6.52 -0.79
CA TYR A 147 -10.21 7.31 0.41
C TYR A 147 -10.20 8.80 0.16
N TYR A 148 -9.24 9.30 -0.62
CA TYR A 148 -9.20 10.70 -1.03
C TYR A 148 -10.49 11.09 -1.77
N LYS A 149 -10.92 10.29 -2.77
CA LYS A 149 -12.16 10.55 -3.53
C LYS A 149 -13.40 10.48 -2.64
N LYS A 150 -13.47 9.49 -1.74
CA LYS A 150 -14.58 9.32 -0.79
C LYS A 150 -14.74 10.53 0.12
N ILE A 151 -13.63 11.04 0.65
CA ILE A 151 -13.63 12.24 1.50
C ILE A 151 -14.01 13.47 0.68
N LYS A 152 -13.38 13.70 -0.47
CA LYS A 152 -13.70 14.85 -1.34
C LYS A 152 -15.17 14.88 -1.78
N LYS A 153 -15.83 13.72 -1.93
CA LYS A 153 -17.25 13.64 -2.27
C LYS A 153 -18.18 13.98 -1.10
N ARG A 154 -17.78 13.66 0.14
CA ARG A 154 -18.60 13.86 1.35
C ARG A 154 -18.34 15.21 2.02
N ASP A 155 -17.12 15.73 1.94
CA ASP A 155 -16.67 16.92 2.65
C ASP A 155 -16.52 18.11 1.68
N ILE A 156 -17.23 19.21 1.98
CA ILE A 156 -17.22 20.43 1.14
C ILE A 156 -15.94 21.25 1.39
N ASN A 157 -15.38 21.19 2.62
CA ASN A 157 -14.22 22.01 3.03
C ASN A 157 -13.03 21.14 3.48
N ILE A 158 -12.15 20.84 2.53
CA ILE A 158 -10.84 20.20 2.77
C ILE A 158 -9.86 21.27 3.25
N ILE A 159 -9.24 21.07 4.42
CA ILE A 159 -8.28 22.03 5.02
C ILE A 159 -7.02 22.13 4.16
N ASN A 160 -6.42 20.98 3.87
CA ASN A 160 -5.23 20.87 3.04
C ASN A 160 -5.23 19.52 2.30
N ASN A 161 -5.20 19.58 0.98
CA ASN A 161 -5.21 18.38 0.14
C ASN A 161 -3.95 17.52 0.31
N ILE A 162 -2.81 18.13 0.68
CA ILE A 162 -1.53 17.43 0.89
C ILE A 162 -1.57 16.63 2.21
N SER A 163 -2.06 17.23 3.30
CA SER A 163 -2.20 16.50 4.57
C SER A 163 -3.26 15.40 4.44
N LEU A 164 -4.33 15.66 3.69
CA LEU A 164 -5.37 14.68 3.38
C LEU A 164 -4.82 13.46 2.63
N ILE A 165 -4.05 13.64 1.55
CA ILE A 165 -3.50 12.48 0.83
C ILE A 165 -2.46 11.72 1.65
N ALA A 166 -1.65 12.42 2.45
CA ALA A 166 -0.71 11.78 3.38
C ALA A 166 -1.45 10.93 4.43
N PHE A 167 -2.58 11.42 4.94
CA PHE A 167 -3.46 10.68 5.84
C PHE A 167 -4.10 9.46 5.16
N CYS A 168 -4.55 9.61 3.91
CA CYS A 168 -5.12 8.48 3.14
C CYS A 168 -4.09 7.38 2.91
N ILE A 169 -2.83 7.73 2.60
CA ILE A 169 -1.72 6.76 2.49
C ILE A 169 -1.50 6.06 3.83
N PHE A 170 -1.49 6.81 4.94
CA PHE A 170 -1.30 6.26 6.27
C PHE A 170 -2.39 5.27 6.68
N ILE A 171 -3.65 5.58 6.39
CA ILE A 171 -4.76 4.65 6.64
C ILE A 171 -4.66 3.42 5.74
N ALA A 172 -4.49 3.62 4.43
CA ALA A 172 -4.42 2.52 3.48
C ALA A 172 -3.28 1.55 3.80
N ALA A 173 -2.11 2.09 4.21
CA ALA A 173 -0.97 1.28 4.63
C ALA A 173 -1.21 0.53 5.96
N ARG A 174 -2.14 1.01 6.80
CA ARG A 174 -2.49 0.35 8.06
C ARG A 174 -3.50 -0.77 7.87
N GLU A 175 -4.44 -0.62 6.94
CA GLU A 175 -5.46 -1.64 6.67
C GLU A 175 -4.93 -2.82 5.86
N GLU A 176 -4.01 -2.56 4.95
CA GLU A 176 -3.27 -3.61 4.25
C GLU A 176 -2.33 -4.28 5.27
N ASN A 177 -2.74 -5.43 5.81
CA ASN A 177 -2.05 -6.20 6.84
C ASN A 177 -0.72 -6.83 6.35
N PHE A 178 0.16 -6.06 5.73
CA PHE A 178 1.51 -6.50 5.38
C PHE A 178 2.46 -6.35 6.58
N ASN A 179 3.51 -7.17 6.62
CA ASN A 179 4.53 -7.23 7.67
C ASN A 179 5.48 -6.01 7.75
N SER A 180 4.98 -4.80 7.46
CA SER A 180 5.70 -3.55 7.66
C SER A 180 4.77 -2.36 7.38
N PRO A 181 4.01 -1.86 8.37
CA PRO A 181 3.28 -0.61 8.21
C PRO A 181 4.27 0.55 8.08
N VAL A 182 4.11 1.36 7.04
CA VAL A 182 4.89 2.60 6.87
C VAL A 182 4.58 3.54 8.04
N THR A 183 5.61 4.02 8.72
CA THR A 183 5.41 4.94 9.84
C THR A 183 4.99 6.32 9.34
N ILE A 184 4.29 7.08 10.19
CA ILE A 184 3.89 8.44 9.81
C ILE A 184 5.10 9.34 9.53
N ASN A 185 6.23 9.09 10.21
CA ASN A 185 7.48 9.80 10.01
C ASN A 185 8.10 9.48 8.64
N GLU A 186 8.05 8.22 8.20
CA GLU A 186 8.48 7.84 6.84
C GLU A 186 7.64 8.54 5.77
N ILE A 187 6.32 8.62 5.97
CA ILE A 187 5.42 9.35 5.07
C ILE A 187 5.82 10.83 5.03
N THR A 188 5.95 11.49 6.19
CA THR A 188 6.30 12.93 6.22
C THR A 188 7.65 13.20 5.57
N ASN A 189 8.64 12.35 5.82
CA ASN A 189 9.97 12.47 5.21
C ASN A 189 9.87 12.33 3.67
N ALA A 190 9.04 11.42 3.17
CA ALA A 190 8.81 11.29 1.73
C ALA A 190 8.19 12.55 1.13
N PHE A 191 7.17 13.13 1.77
CA PHE A 191 6.55 14.38 1.31
C PHE A 191 7.53 15.56 1.34
N GLN A 192 8.33 15.68 2.41
CA GLN A 192 9.34 16.74 2.56
C GLN A 192 10.44 16.65 1.49
N LYS A 193 10.91 15.44 1.15
CA LYS A 193 11.87 15.24 0.04
C LYS A 193 11.36 15.74 -1.31
N PHE A 194 10.04 15.73 -1.53
CA PHE A 194 9.42 16.28 -2.74
C PHE A 194 9.03 17.76 -2.63
N GLY A 195 9.49 18.46 -1.57
CA GLY A 195 9.27 19.90 -1.38
C GLY A 195 7.93 20.25 -0.72
N HIS A 196 7.21 19.29 -0.16
CA HIS A 196 5.94 19.55 0.52
C HIS A 196 6.13 19.76 2.02
N ARG A 197 5.60 20.87 2.54
CA ARG A 197 5.64 21.20 3.97
C ARG A 197 4.58 20.41 4.73
N VAL A 198 4.96 19.27 5.27
CA VAL A 198 4.06 18.36 6.02
C VAL A 198 4.75 17.92 7.32
N ASN A 199 3.98 17.92 8.41
CA ASN A 199 4.43 17.46 9.73
C ASN A 199 3.54 16.32 10.24
N PRO A 200 4.07 15.37 11.04
CA PRO A 200 3.27 14.25 11.58
C PRO A 200 2.03 14.73 12.34
N ARG A 201 2.19 15.80 13.14
CA ARG A 201 1.10 16.42 13.91
C ARG A 201 -0.01 16.98 13.01
N LEU A 202 0.35 17.57 11.86
CA LEU A 202 -0.62 18.13 10.91
C LEU A 202 -1.44 17.02 10.26
N ILE A 203 -0.79 15.93 9.82
CA ILE A 203 -1.47 14.77 9.23
C ILE A 203 -2.48 14.17 10.22
N LEU A 204 -2.08 14.00 11.48
CA LEU A 204 -2.95 13.41 12.50
C LEU A 204 -4.09 14.34 12.88
N ARG A 205 -3.81 15.64 13.12
CA ARG A 205 -4.82 16.64 13.48
C ARG A 205 -5.90 16.73 12.41
N ASP A 206 -5.52 16.89 11.15
CA ASP A 206 -6.47 16.99 10.04
C ASP A 206 -7.16 15.64 9.80
N GLY A 207 -6.40 14.55 9.97
CA GLY A 207 -6.86 13.17 9.86
C GLY A 207 -7.99 12.79 10.82
N LEU A 208 -8.04 13.36 12.03
CA LEU A 208 -9.14 13.10 12.97
C LEU A 208 -10.50 13.52 12.42
N LYS A 209 -10.57 14.64 11.68
CA LYS A 209 -11.79 15.08 10.99
C LYS A 209 -12.20 14.06 9.93
N TYR A 210 -11.24 13.66 9.09
CA TYR A 210 -11.47 12.75 7.98
C TYR A 210 -11.78 11.31 8.41
N LYS A 211 -11.23 10.87 9.56
CA LYS A 211 -11.50 9.53 10.10
C LYS A 211 -12.99 9.32 10.38
N ARG A 212 -13.68 10.36 10.89
CA ARG A 212 -15.13 10.34 11.13
C ARG A 212 -15.95 10.17 9.86
N ILE A 213 -15.41 10.58 8.72
CA ILE A 213 -16.10 10.51 7.42
C ILE A 213 -15.89 9.14 6.77
N LEU A 214 -14.76 8.50 7.04
CA LEU A 214 -14.44 7.20 6.46
C LEU A 214 -15.10 6.03 7.19
N ASP A 215 -15.55 6.23 8.43
CA ASP A 215 -16.11 5.20 9.34
C ASP A 215 -15.14 4.03 9.60
N ILE A 216 -13.84 4.34 9.69
CA ILE A 216 -12.79 3.32 9.83
C ILE A 216 -12.43 3.09 11.30
N ASN A 217 -12.63 1.85 11.75
CA ASN A 217 -12.15 1.35 13.03
C ASN A 217 -10.72 0.80 12.90
N SER A 218 -9.74 1.67 13.08
CA SER A 218 -8.32 1.29 13.01
C SER A 218 -7.88 0.51 14.26
N LYS A 219 -7.44 -0.75 14.10
CA LYS A 219 -6.76 -1.51 15.16
C LYS A 219 -5.33 -0.99 15.36
N PRO A 220 -4.80 -0.96 16.60
CA PRO A 220 -3.39 -0.64 16.83
C PRO A 220 -2.49 -1.74 16.25
N HIS A 221 -1.36 -1.36 15.64
CA HIS A 221 -0.37 -2.33 15.19
C HIS A 221 0.31 -3.00 16.39
N LYS A 222 0.62 -4.28 16.25
CA LYS A 222 1.37 -5.03 17.24
C LYS A 222 2.87 -4.95 16.95
N SER A 223 3.72 -5.11 17.96
CA SER A 223 5.18 -5.07 17.83
C SER A 223 5.74 -6.13 16.86
N GLU A 224 5.08 -7.29 16.79
CA GLU A 224 5.43 -8.41 15.91
C GLU A 224 5.42 -7.99 14.43
N THR A 225 4.54 -7.05 14.05
CA THR A 225 4.41 -6.57 12.66
C THR A 225 5.66 -5.86 12.14
N TYR A 226 6.49 -5.30 13.05
CA TYR A 226 7.69 -4.56 12.69
C TYR A 226 8.96 -5.41 12.70
N LEU A 227 8.92 -6.64 13.23
CA LEU A 227 10.11 -7.48 13.41
C LEU A 227 10.86 -7.72 12.12
N ILE A 228 10.17 -8.21 11.09
CA ILE A 228 10.80 -8.56 9.80
C ILE A 228 11.54 -7.35 9.24
N ARG A 229 10.89 -6.19 9.22
CA ARG A 229 11.50 -4.96 8.72
C ARG A 229 12.73 -4.55 9.52
N LEU A 230 12.59 -4.43 10.86
CA LEU A 230 13.67 -3.90 11.69
C LEU A 230 14.88 -4.84 11.70
N ILE A 231 14.65 -6.15 11.71
CA ILE A 231 15.71 -7.15 11.59
C ILE A 231 16.40 -7.00 10.24
N ASN A 232 15.66 -6.91 9.13
CA ASN A 232 16.26 -6.72 7.81
C ASN A 232 17.09 -5.43 7.72
N GLN A 233 16.66 -4.35 8.37
CA GLN A 233 17.43 -3.09 8.44
C GLN A 233 18.75 -3.28 9.20
N ILE A 234 18.74 -3.99 10.32
CA ILE A 234 19.93 -4.28 11.14
C ILE A 234 20.88 -5.21 10.38
N ILE A 235 20.36 -6.28 9.80
CA ILE A 235 21.12 -7.27 9.02
C ILE A 235 21.81 -6.59 7.84
N ASN A 236 21.18 -5.61 7.19
CA ASN A 236 21.79 -4.86 6.09
C ASN A 236 22.68 -3.68 6.53
N HIS A 237 22.87 -3.47 7.83
CA HIS A 237 23.76 -2.42 8.32
C HIS A 237 25.23 -2.73 8.02
N ARG A 238 25.96 -1.72 7.55
CA ARG A 238 27.36 -1.82 7.11
C ARG A 238 28.34 -2.38 8.16
N GLU A 239 28.08 -2.10 9.44
CA GLU A 239 28.98 -2.48 10.54
C GLU A 239 28.75 -3.90 11.05
N LEU A 240 27.59 -4.50 10.74
CA LEU A 240 27.24 -5.82 11.25
C LEU A 240 28.24 -6.93 10.87
N PRO A 241 28.72 -7.07 9.61
CA PRO A 241 29.67 -8.13 9.26
C PRO A 241 31.00 -8.01 10.02
N GLN A 242 31.52 -6.78 10.16
CA GLN A 242 32.74 -6.53 10.93
C GLN A 242 32.55 -6.88 12.41
N ARG A 243 31.37 -6.59 12.96
CA ARG A 243 31.06 -6.92 14.35
C ARG A 243 30.94 -8.42 14.59
N LEU A 244 30.30 -9.17 13.69
CA LEU A 244 30.22 -10.63 13.77
C LEU A 244 31.62 -11.26 13.89
N ILE A 245 32.57 -10.80 13.06
CA ILE A 245 33.97 -11.28 13.09
C ILE A 245 34.64 -10.84 14.40
N SER A 246 34.57 -9.55 14.75
CA SER A 246 35.26 -9.00 15.94
C SER A 246 34.79 -9.58 17.27
N LYS A 247 33.55 -10.11 17.31
CA LYS A 247 32.95 -10.70 18.51
C LYS A 247 33.01 -12.23 18.49
N ALA A 248 33.75 -12.82 17.54
CA ALA A 248 33.90 -14.26 17.37
C ALA A 248 32.55 -14.99 17.34
N SER A 249 31.56 -14.42 16.64
CA SER A 249 30.25 -15.06 16.52
C SER A 249 30.36 -16.33 15.67
N PRO A 250 29.76 -17.46 16.08
CA PRO A 250 29.77 -18.70 15.31
C PRO A 250 28.81 -18.68 14.11
N TRP A 251 28.00 -17.62 13.96
CA TRP A 251 26.89 -17.59 13.02
C TRP A 251 27.22 -16.87 11.73
N THR A 252 26.65 -17.39 10.64
CA THR A 252 26.55 -16.61 9.41
C THR A 252 25.53 -15.48 9.57
N LYS A 253 25.55 -14.53 8.64
CA LYS A 253 24.57 -13.43 8.59
C LYS A 253 23.11 -13.95 8.57
N HIS A 254 22.88 -15.05 7.87
CA HIS A 254 21.55 -15.66 7.74
C HIS A 254 21.14 -16.39 9.01
N ASP A 255 22.04 -17.17 9.60
CA ASP A 255 21.75 -17.89 10.86
C ASP A 255 21.46 -16.90 11.97
N PHE A 256 22.25 -15.83 12.08
CA PHE A 256 22.03 -14.76 13.05
C PHE A 256 20.64 -14.13 12.89
N GLN A 257 20.20 -13.90 11.66
CA GLN A 257 18.85 -13.39 11.37
C GLN A 257 17.75 -14.33 11.89
N ILE A 258 17.91 -15.64 11.67
CA ILE A 258 16.94 -16.66 12.11
C ILE A 258 16.90 -16.74 13.64
N HIS A 259 18.06 -16.87 14.29
CA HIS A 259 18.16 -16.93 15.75
C HIS A 259 17.57 -15.68 16.40
N LEU A 260 17.92 -14.50 15.88
CA LEU A 260 17.42 -13.24 16.40
C LEU A 260 15.91 -13.11 16.21
N MET A 261 15.37 -13.52 15.06
CA MET A 261 13.93 -13.54 14.81
C MET A 261 13.20 -14.46 15.79
N ASN A 262 13.70 -15.67 16.01
CA ASN A 262 13.08 -16.64 16.92
C ASN A 262 13.10 -16.13 18.36
N LYS A 263 14.25 -15.61 18.82
CA LYS A 263 14.37 -15.05 20.18
C LYS A 263 13.47 -13.83 20.37
N CYS A 264 13.34 -12.96 19.36
CA CYS A 264 12.40 -11.84 19.42
C CYS A 264 10.93 -12.29 19.55
N LYS A 265 10.54 -13.33 18.82
CA LYS A 265 9.17 -13.91 18.92
C LYS A 265 8.93 -14.51 20.30
N GLU A 266 9.90 -15.21 20.86
CA GLU A 266 9.85 -15.77 22.21
C GLU A 266 9.66 -14.66 23.27
N ILE A 267 10.51 -13.62 23.23
CA ILE A 267 10.43 -12.47 24.15
C ILE A 267 9.08 -11.79 24.05
N LEU A 268 8.61 -11.51 22.82
CA LEU A 268 7.28 -10.92 22.64
C LEU A 268 6.20 -11.85 23.17
N GLY A 269 6.25 -13.16 22.87
CA GLY A 269 5.29 -14.14 23.37
C GLY A 269 5.13 -14.13 24.89
N ASN A 270 6.22 -13.88 25.61
CA ASN A 270 6.23 -13.82 27.08
C ASN A 270 5.74 -12.48 27.65
N LEU A 271 5.64 -11.42 26.84
CA LEU A 271 5.16 -10.11 27.28
C LEU A 271 3.63 -10.01 27.25
N THR A 272 3.05 -9.70 28.41
CA THR A 272 1.61 -9.46 28.59
C THR A 272 1.14 -8.16 27.95
N MET A 273 -0.18 -8.03 27.74
CA MET A 273 -0.79 -6.79 27.22
C MET A 273 -0.56 -5.59 28.14
N TRP A 274 -0.44 -5.81 29.46
CA TRP A 274 -0.16 -4.75 30.44
C TRP A 274 1.26 -4.21 30.30
N GLU A 275 2.24 -5.11 30.19
CA GLU A 275 3.65 -4.77 29.97
C GLU A 275 3.87 -4.04 28.64
N ARG A 276 3.09 -4.39 27.62
CA ARG A 276 3.12 -3.70 26.32
C ARG A 276 2.35 -2.37 26.33
N GLY A 277 1.43 -2.19 27.27
CA GLY A 277 0.50 -1.05 27.35
C GLY A 277 1.21 0.30 27.45
N GLY A 278 0.68 1.31 26.75
CA GLY A 278 1.18 2.70 26.77
C GLY A 278 2.50 2.95 26.03
N ARG A 279 3.14 1.90 25.48
CA ARG A 279 4.42 2.00 24.78
C ARG A 279 4.24 2.02 23.28
N ASN A 280 5.11 2.71 22.57
CA ASN A 280 5.09 2.72 21.10
C ASN A 280 5.55 1.34 20.58
N PRO A 281 4.70 0.59 19.85
CA PRO A 281 5.03 -0.76 19.39
C PRO A 281 6.31 -0.83 18.55
N PHE A 282 6.58 0.20 17.75
CA PHE A 282 7.77 0.26 16.89
C PHE A 282 9.06 0.38 17.70
N ILE A 283 9.07 1.24 18.72
CA ILE A 283 10.23 1.46 19.60
C ILE A 283 10.45 0.23 20.47
N LEU A 284 9.37 -0.36 20.99
CA LEU A 284 9.43 -1.61 21.77
C LEU A 284 10.07 -2.73 20.94
N THR A 285 9.72 -2.89 19.66
CA THR A 285 10.34 -3.90 18.79
C THR A 285 11.85 -3.68 18.65
N GLY A 286 12.32 -2.43 18.49
CA GLY A 286 13.75 -2.12 18.45
C GLY A 286 14.47 -2.48 19.75
N ALA A 287 13.85 -2.21 20.90
CA ALA A 287 14.39 -2.60 22.20
C ALA A 287 14.39 -4.12 22.43
N VAL A 288 13.38 -4.83 21.94
CA VAL A 288 13.31 -6.30 21.98
C VAL A 288 14.42 -6.92 21.15
N ILE A 289 14.71 -6.39 19.96
CA ILE A 289 15.83 -6.87 19.13
C ILE A 289 17.17 -6.70 19.87
N TYR A 290 17.36 -5.56 20.55
CA TYR A 290 18.54 -5.34 21.38
C TYR A 290 18.63 -6.31 22.57
N LEU A 291 17.50 -6.62 23.22
CA LEU A 291 17.46 -7.63 24.29
C LEU A 291 17.76 -9.02 23.74
N ALA A 292 17.17 -9.39 22.60
CA ALA A 292 17.32 -10.70 21.97
C ALA A 292 18.79 -11.02 21.70
N ASP A 293 19.54 -10.08 21.11
CA ASP A 293 20.98 -10.23 20.89
C ASP A 293 21.76 -10.43 22.19
N LYS A 294 21.37 -9.72 23.27
CA LYS A 294 22.01 -9.93 24.57
C LYS A 294 21.73 -11.28 25.19
N LEU A 295 20.50 -11.80 25.07
CA LEU A 295 20.17 -13.12 25.59
C LEU A 295 20.88 -14.21 24.78
N LEU A 296 20.92 -14.07 23.45
CA LEU A 296 21.68 -14.96 22.59
C LEU A 296 23.18 -14.95 22.93
N ALA A 297 23.73 -13.78 23.26
CA ALA A 297 25.11 -13.67 23.70
C ALA A 297 25.36 -14.41 25.02
N ASP A 298 24.47 -14.25 26.01
CA ASP A 298 24.57 -14.94 27.30
C ASP A 298 24.42 -16.47 27.13
N GLU A 299 23.47 -16.94 26.31
CA GLU A 299 23.21 -18.38 26.05
C GLU A 299 24.37 -19.10 25.35
N ASN A 300 25.14 -18.38 24.51
CA ASN A 300 26.25 -18.95 23.75
C ASN A 300 27.62 -18.57 24.32
N GLU A 301 27.66 -17.96 25.51
CA GLU A 301 28.89 -17.46 26.16
C GLU A 301 29.72 -16.53 25.24
N THR A 302 29.05 -15.79 24.36
CA THR A 302 29.67 -14.86 23.41
C THR A 302 29.44 -13.41 23.81
N LYS A 303 30.11 -12.48 23.15
CA LYS A 303 29.89 -11.04 23.35
C LYS A 303 28.72 -10.57 22.47
N SER A 304 27.84 -9.73 23.02
CA SER A 304 26.73 -9.12 22.28
C SER A 304 27.21 -8.40 21.02
N ILE A 305 26.57 -8.70 19.88
CA ILE A 305 26.95 -8.17 18.57
C ILE A 305 26.38 -6.76 18.42
N LEU A 306 25.13 -6.56 18.83
CA LEU A 306 24.40 -5.30 18.67
C LEU A 306 24.68 -4.32 19.81
N THR A 307 24.86 -3.07 19.44
CA THR A 307 24.92 -1.93 20.38
C THR A 307 23.66 -1.08 20.23
N GLN A 308 23.33 -0.28 21.25
CA GLN A 308 22.18 0.64 21.18
C GLN A 308 22.35 1.63 20.02
N LYS A 309 23.58 2.13 19.81
CA LYS A 309 23.95 2.98 18.68
C LYS A 309 23.70 2.29 17.33
N LEU A 310 24.15 1.05 17.16
CA LEU A 310 23.96 0.32 15.89
C LEU A 310 22.47 0.09 15.61
N VAL A 311 21.69 -0.32 16.62
CA VAL A 311 20.25 -0.48 16.46
C VAL A 311 19.59 0.86 16.14
N SER A 312 20.01 1.95 16.77
CA SER A 312 19.51 3.30 16.50
C SER A 312 19.78 3.73 15.06
N GLU A 313 21.02 3.60 14.59
CA GLU A 313 21.41 3.98 13.22
C GLU A 313 20.71 3.14 12.16
N ALA A 314 20.58 1.83 12.38
CA ALA A 314 19.93 0.93 11.43
C ALA A 314 18.41 1.18 11.33
N THR A 315 17.74 1.42 12.47
CA THR A 315 16.27 1.47 12.55
C THR A 315 15.69 2.89 12.53
N GLY A 316 16.52 3.91 12.76
CA GLY A 316 16.08 5.29 12.93
C GLY A 316 15.36 5.58 14.25
N ILE A 317 15.36 4.62 15.18
CA ILE A 317 14.84 4.81 16.55
C ILE A 317 15.89 5.55 17.38
N ALA A 318 15.50 6.49 18.23
CA ALA A 318 16.46 7.19 19.07
C ALA A 318 17.08 6.27 20.14
N GLU A 319 18.39 6.37 20.32
CA GLU A 319 19.15 5.52 21.25
C GLU A 319 18.60 5.55 22.69
N TYR A 320 18.24 6.75 23.18
CA TYR A 320 17.67 6.91 24.52
C TYR A 320 16.32 6.20 24.67
N SER A 321 15.52 6.11 23.60
CA SER A 321 14.23 5.41 23.64
C SER A 321 14.43 3.89 23.70
N ILE A 322 15.41 3.35 22.95
CA ILE A 322 15.80 1.93 23.05
C ILE A 322 16.25 1.62 24.48
N ARG A 323 17.07 2.50 25.07
CA ARG A 323 17.57 2.35 26.44
C ARG A 323 16.44 2.39 27.47
N ASP A 324 15.50 3.31 27.34
CA ASP A 324 14.38 3.46 28.26
C ASP A 324 13.51 2.19 28.32
N HIS A 325 13.09 1.67 27.15
CA HIS A 325 12.35 0.41 27.10
C HIS A 325 13.18 -0.78 27.58
N TYR A 326 14.48 -0.80 27.29
CA TYR A 326 15.35 -1.88 27.75
C TYR A 326 15.48 -1.88 29.28
N VAL A 327 15.79 -0.74 29.91
CA VAL A 327 16.06 -0.65 31.35
C VAL A 327 14.78 -0.79 32.17
N ASN A 328 13.70 -0.11 31.77
CA ASN A 328 12.48 -0.04 32.58
C ASN A 328 11.57 -1.26 32.44
N LEU A 329 11.62 -1.95 31.30
CA LEU A 329 10.74 -3.07 31.00
C LEU A 329 11.50 -4.38 30.82
N LEU A 330 12.39 -4.44 29.82
CA LEU A 330 12.90 -5.72 29.33
C LEU A 330 13.95 -6.35 30.26
N LYS A 331 14.88 -5.54 30.78
CA LYS A 331 15.93 -5.99 31.68
C LYS A 331 15.40 -6.64 32.97
N PRO A 332 14.48 -6.03 33.73
CA PRO A 332 13.98 -6.64 34.98
C PRO A 332 13.18 -7.92 34.75
N LEU A 333 12.57 -8.09 33.58
CA LEU A 333 11.78 -9.27 33.24
C LEU A 333 12.65 -10.46 32.80
N PHE A 334 13.65 -10.22 31.95
CA PHE A 334 14.40 -11.29 31.28
C PHE A 334 15.85 -11.45 31.77
N LYS A 335 16.43 -10.43 32.40
CA LYS A 335 17.74 -10.50 33.07
C LYS A 335 17.54 -10.33 34.57
N LYS A 336 16.84 -11.27 35.20
CA LYS A 336 16.92 -11.41 36.66
C LYS A 336 18.31 -11.96 36.97
N ARG A 337 19.02 -11.25 37.86
CA ARG A 337 20.24 -11.74 38.51
C ARG A 337 19.92 -12.98 39.32
#